data_AF-A0A328RAL4-F1
#
_entry.id   AF-A0A328RAL4-F1
#
_cell.length_a   1.000
_cell.length_b   1.000
_cell.length_c   1.000
_cell.angle_alpha   90.00
_cell.angle_beta   90.00
_cell.angle_gamma   90.00
#
_symmetry.space_group_name_H-M   'P 1'
#
loop_
_entity.id
_entity.type
_entity.pdbx_description
1 polymer ?
#
loop_
_entity_poly.entity_id
_entity_poly.type
_entity_poly.pdbx_seq_one_letter_code
_entity_poly.pdbx_strand_id
1 'polypeptide(L)'
;MIDNLSFDHLNKTQAFIQDIDTLPPDQLGFSFISHVKETLPLDIASIFISNFEFRKSVKVLYVLRINREKAELVELSEHIENSIIYDFLSQDIYLNSKKMSNFYKKAFKQRLSHIIKDLQNNKSNIFEEVI
;
A
#
# COMPACT_ATOMS: atom_id res chain seq x y z
N MET A 1 2.63 9.24 30.08
CA MET A 1 1.99 10.30 29.28
C MET A 1 1.87 9.72 27.89
N ILE A 2 0.65 9.54 27.38
CA ILE A 2 0.46 9.15 25.99
C ILE A 2 0.72 10.44 25.22
N ASP A 3 1.94 10.58 24.69
CA ASP A 3 2.24 11.66 23.77
C ASP A 3 1.17 11.61 22.68
N ASN A 4 0.59 12.77 22.37
CA ASN A 4 -0.39 12.91 21.31
C ASN A 4 0.27 12.39 20.02
N LEU A 5 -0.02 11.14 19.65
CA LEU A 5 0.31 10.58 18.34
C LEU A 5 -0.35 11.52 17.34
N SER A 6 0.47 12.39 16.75
CA SER A 6 -0.02 13.29 15.73
C SER A 6 -0.29 12.46 14.49
N PHE A 7 -1.56 12.34 14.12
CA PHE A 7 -1.97 11.71 12.88
C PHE A 7 -1.79 12.65 11.66
N ASP A 8 -0.96 13.69 11.77
CA ASP A 8 -0.72 14.65 10.70
C ASP A 8 -0.21 14.00 9.41
N HIS A 9 0.49 12.88 9.48
CA HIS A 9 0.92 12.13 8.30
C HIS A 9 -0.18 11.24 7.72
N LEU A 10 -1.15 10.75 8.50
CA LEU A 10 -2.39 10.20 7.92
C LEU A 10 -3.14 11.29 7.20
N ASN A 11 -3.21 12.51 7.77
CA ASN A 11 -3.78 13.66 7.09
C ASN A 11 -3.01 13.99 5.80
N LYS A 12 -1.67 13.94 5.79
CA LYS A 12 -0.87 14.13 4.58
C LYS A 12 -1.05 13.00 3.56
N THR A 13 -1.15 11.76 4.01
CA THR A 13 -1.40 10.59 3.14
C THR A 13 -2.80 10.70 2.54
N GLN A 14 -3.80 11.08 3.34
CA GLN A 14 -5.16 11.35 2.90
C GLN A 14 -5.23 12.55 1.95
N ALA A 15 -4.50 13.63 2.24
CA ALA A 15 -4.40 14.78 1.35
C ALA A 15 -3.73 14.39 0.02
N PHE A 16 -2.65 13.62 0.06
CA PHE A 16 -2.02 13.04 -1.13
C PHE A 16 -3.03 12.18 -1.92
N ILE A 17 -3.83 11.37 -1.24
CA ILE A 17 -4.91 10.57 -1.86
C ILE A 17 -6.00 11.43 -2.50
N GLN A 18 -6.31 12.60 -1.92
CA GLN A 18 -7.25 13.57 -2.50
C GLN A 18 -6.64 14.31 -3.70
N ASP A 19 -5.33 14.59 -3.66
CA ASP A 19 -4.60 15.28 -4.74
C ASP A 19 -4.25 14.35 -5.91
N ILE A 20 -4.27 13.03 -5.69
CA ILE A 20 -3.97 11.98 -6.67
C ILE A 20 -4.89 12.02 -7.91
N ASP A 21 -6.10 12.58 -7.81
CA ASP A 21 -7.02 12.70 -8.96
C ASP A 21 -6.45 13.57 -10.10
N THR A 22 -5.37 14.30 -9.84
CA THR A 22 -4.62 15.09 -10.83
C THR A 22 -3.53 14.29 -11.55
N LEU A 23 -3.16 13.12 -11.03
CA LEU A 23 -2.11 12.27 -11.61
C LEU A 23 -2.66 11.34 -12.70
N PRO A 24 -1.89 11.08 -13.77
CA PRO A 24 -2.26 10.06 -14.74
C PRO A 24 -2.47 8.69 -14.05
N PRO A 25 -3.53 7.93 -14.38
CA PRO A 25 -3.83 6.64 -13.75
C PRO A 25 -2.68 5.63 -13.83
N ASP A 26 -1.87 5.76 -14.88
CA ASP A 26 -0.69 4.94 -15.14
C ASP A 26 0.52 5.32 -14.29
N GLN A 27 0.51 6.43 -13.53
CA GLN A 27 1.60 6.86 -12.64
C GLN A 27 1.31 6.66 -11.15
N LEU A 28 0.05 6.37 -10.81
CA LEU A 28 -0.52 6.47 -9.47
C LEU A 28 0.05 5.46 -8.47
N GLY A 29 0.11 4.17 -8.81
CA GLY A 29 0.49 3.10 -7.88
C GLY A 29 1.89 3.23 -7.26
N PHE A 30 2.94 3.32 -8.09
CA PHE A 30 4.32 3.42 -7.57
C PHE A 30 4.61 4.78 -6.93
N SER A 31 4.03 5.86 -7.45
CA SER A 31 4.22 7.20 -6.87
C SER A 31 3.65 7.28 -5.45
N PHE A 32 2.51 6.65 -5.21
CA PHE A 32 1.91 6.57 -3.87
C PHE A 32 2.82 5.86 -2.87
N ILE A 33 3.29 4.65 -3.17
CA ILE A 33 4.13 3.91 -2.22
C ILE A 33 5.48 4.59 -1.99
N SER A 34 6.03 5.29 -2.99
CA SER A 34 7.22 6.13 -2.84
C SER A 34 6.97 7.34 -1.94
N HIS A 35 5.83 8.02 -2.12
CA HIS A 35 5.45 9.14 -1.26
C HIS A 35 5.31 8.70 0.21
N VAL A 36 4.63 7.58 0.45
CA VAL A 36 4.49 7.01 1.81
C VAL A 36 5.86 6.68 2.41
N LYS A 37 6.73 6.03 1.64
CA LYS A 37 8.11 5.72 2.05
C LYS A 37 8.89 6.98 2.47
N GLU A 38 8.80 8.05 1.68
CA GLU A 38 9.55 9.30 1.89
C GLU A 38 8.99 10.16 3.02
N THR A 39 7.69 10.04 3.31
CA THR A 39 7.01 10.85 4.33
C THR A 39 6.79 10.11 5.65
N LEU A 40 7.21 8.83 5.73
CA LEU A 40 7.08 8.01 6.94
C LEU A 40 7.85 8.67 8.11
N PRO A 41 7.20 8.92 9.26
CA PRO A 41 7.87 9.42 10.47
C PRO A 41 8.86 8.42 11.07
N LEU A 42 9.93 8.89 11.72
CA LEU A 42 11.02 8.04 12.22
C LEU A 42 10.58 7.03 13.28
N ASP A 43 9.54 7.35 14.04
CA ASP A 43 8.90 6.53 15.07
C ASP A 43 7.87 5.54 14.50
N ILE A 44 7.54 5.64 13.21
CA ILE A 44 6.67 4.68 12.52
C ILE A 44 7.53 3.70 11.72
N ALA A 45 7.34 2.41 12.00
CA ALA A 45 7.98 1.31 11.31
C ALA A 45 7.32 1.02 9.96
N SER A 46 5.99 1.07 9.89
CA SER A 46 5.22 0.74 8.68
C SER A 46 3.82 1.35 8.65
N ILE A 47 3.30 1.56 7.43
CA ILE A 47 1.90 1.84 7.14
C ILE A 47 1.24 0.59 6.56
N PHE A 48 0.03 0.30 7.00
CA PHE A 48 -0.79 -0.80 6.48
C PHE A 48 -2.06 -0.25 5.84
N ILE A 49 -2.44 -0.79 4.68
CA ILE A 49 -3.71 -0.53 4.02
C ILE A 49 -4.44 -1.86 3.84
N SER A 50 -5.64 -2.00 4.39
CA SER A 50 -6.38 -3.25 4.34
C SER A 50 -7.88 -3.06 4.17
N ASN A 51 -8.50 -3.98 3.43
CA ASN A 51 -9.95 -4.09 3.30
C ASN A 51 -10.57 -5.14 4.24
N PHE A 52 -9.85 -5.60 5.26
CA PHE A 52 -10.30 -6.70 6.13
C PHE A 52 -11.63 -6.43 6.85
N GLU A 53 -11.91 -5.18 7.20
CA GLU A 53 -13.21 -4.79 7.79
C GLU A 53 -14.37 -5.02 6.83
N PHE A 54 -14.12 -5.01 5.52
CA PHE A 54 -15.10 -5.21 4.45
C PHE A 54 -15.18 -6.66 3.99
N ARG A 55 -14.62 -7.62 4.74
CA ARG A 55 -14.53 -9.05 4.35
C ARG A 55 -15.84 -9.73 3.94
N LYS A 56 -17.00 -9.20 4.36
CA LYS A 56 -18.31 -9.75 3.99
C LYS A 56 -18.77 -9.32 2.58
N SER A 57 -18.17 -8.29 1.99
CA SER A 57 -18.60 -7.68 0.72
C SER A 57 -17.53 -7.74 -0.38
N VAL A 58 -16.35 -8.30 -0.09
CA VAL A 58 -15.22 -8.40 -1.03
C VAL A 58 -14.86 -9.86 -1.30
N LYS A 59 -14.44 -10.14 -2.54
CA LYS A 59 -13.99 -11.48 -2.95
C LYS A 59 -12.50 -11.74 -2.65
N VAL A 60 -11.73 -10.67 -2.52
CA VAL A 60 -10.28 -10.70 -2.28
C VAL A 60 -9.99 -9.81 -1.09
N LEU A 61 -9.43 -10.40 -0.04
CA LEU A 61 -8.85 -9.68 1.08
C LEU A 61 -7.43 -9.29 0.74
N TYR A 62 -7.00 -8.13 1.22
CA TYR A 62 -5.61 -7.72 1.10
C TYR A 62 -5.11 -6.97 2.31
N VAL A 63 -3.79 -7.03 2.48
CA VAL A 63 -3.01 -6.17 3.35
C VAL A 63 -1.81 -5.69 2.54
N LEU A 64 -1.73 -4.37 2.32
CA LEU A 64 -0.56 -3.71 1.78
C LEU A 64 0.21 -3.07 2.92
N ARG A 65 1.41 -3.56 3.20
CA ARG A 65 2.37 -2.96 4.13
C ARG A 65 3.39 -2.14 3.34
N ILE A 66 3.69 -0.93 3.80
CA ILE A 66 4.70 -0.05 3.22
C ILE A 66 5.63 0.39 4.33
N ASN A 67 6.93 0.19 4.14
CA ASN A 67 7.97 0.70 5.02
C ASN A 67 9.06 1.41 4.20
N ARG A 68 10.20 1.73 4.82
CA ARG A 68 11.29 2.45 4.13
C ARG A 68 12.03 1.62 3.08
N GLU A 69 11.95 0.30 3.16
CA GLU A 69 12.74 -0.63 2.36
C GLU A 69 11.93 -1.23 1.22
N LYS A 70 10.64 -1.52 1.47
CA LYS A 70 9.78 -2.27 0.55
C LYS A 70 8.30 -1.95 0.73
N ALA A 71 7.54 -2.36 -0.28
CA ALA A 71 6.09 -2.56 -0.19
C ALA A 71 5.77 -4.05 -0.30
N GLU A 72 4.94 -4.55 0.60
CA GLU A 72 4.53 -5.96 0.69
C GLU A 72 3.00 -6.04 0.60
N LEU A 73 2.50 -6.72 -0.42
CA LEU A 73 1.08 -6.96 -0.60
C LEU A 73 0.79 -8.45 -0.40
N VAL A 74 -0.01 -8.76 0.61
CA VAL A 74 -0.58 -10.09 0.77
C VAL A 74 -2.03 -10.03 0.33
N GLU A 75 -2.44 -10.97 -0.52
CA GLU A 75 -3.80 -11.13 -0.99
C GLU A 75 -4.31 -12.53 -0.70
N LEU A 76 -5.55 -12.62 -0.22
CA LEU A 76 -6.22 -13.87 0.07
C LEU A 76 -7.58 -13.91 -0.62
N SER A 77 -7.81 -14.99 -1.35
CA SER A 77 -9.09 -15.35 -1.96
C SER A 77 -9.41 -16.81 -1.66
N GLU A 78 -10.57 -17.31 -2.08
CA GLU A 78 -10.99 -18.71 -1.84
C GLU A 78 -10.00 -19.76 -2.41
N HIS A 79 -9.17 -19.40 -3.39
CA HIS A 79 -8.33 -20.34 -4.12
C HIS A 79 -6.86 -19.94 -4.20
N ILE A 80 -6.53 -18.70 -3.85
CA ILE A 80 -5.21 -18.13 -4.09
C ILE A 80 -4.80 -17.30 -2.89
N GLU A 81 -3.60 -17.57 -2.39
CA GLU A 81 -2.82 -16.70 -1.54
C GLU A 81 -1.62 -16.19 -2.34
N ASN A 82 -1.51 -14.88 -2.46
CA ASN A 82 -0.39 -14.22 -3.13
C ASN A 82 0.34 -13.34 -2.13
N SER A 83 1.66 -13.41 -2.14
CA SER A 83 2.56 -12.48 -1.47
C SER A 83 3.43 -11.80 -2.52
N ILE A 84 3.25 -10.50 -2.69
CA ILE A 84 4.00 -9.68 -3.63
C ILE A 84 4.89 -8.73 -2.84
N ILE A 85 6.18 -8.71 -3.13
CA ILE A 85 7.15 -7.79 -2.51
C ILE A 85 7.77 -6.95 -3.61
N TYR A 86 7.76 -5.63 -3.43
CA TYR A 86 8.51 -4.69 -4.23
C TYR A 86 9.57 -4.02 -3.37
N ASP A 87 10.84 -4.26 -3.71
CA ASP A 87 11.99 -3.67 -3.02
C ASP A 87 12.31 -2.31 -3.64
N PHE A 88 12.39 -1.25 -2.83
CA PHE A 88 12.57 0.11 -3.34
C PHE A 88 13.99 0.37 -3.87
N LEU A 89 15.00 -0.33 -3.36
CA LEU A 89 16.41 -0.08 -3.71
C LEU A 89 16.77 -0.75 -5.03
N SER A 90 16.55 -2.05 -5.11
CA SER A 90 16.79 -2.88 -6.30
C SER A 90 15.72 -2.67 -7.38
N GLN A 91 14.57 -2.13 -7.00
CA GLN A 91 13.36 -2.10 -7.80
C GLN A 91 12.92 -3.49 -8.26
N ASP A 92 13.34 -4.56 -7.58
CA ASP A 92 12.92 -5.91 -7.91
C ASP A 92 11.50 -6.19 -7.38
N ILE A 93 10.78 -7.05 -8.10
CA ILE A 93 9.48 -7.55 -7.68
C ILE A 93 9.52 -9.05 -7.50
N TYR A 94 8.97 -9.53 -6.40
CA TYR A 94 8.88 -10.93 -6.04
C TYR A 94 7.42 -11.31 -5.90
N LEU A 95 7.02 -12.45 -6.44
CA LEU A 95 5.72 -13.06 -6.19
C LEU A 95 5.96 -14.45 -5.60
N ASN A 96 5.41 -14.68 -4.40
CA ASN A 96 5.58 -15.91 -3.62
C ASN A 96 7.07 -16.30 -3.52
N SER A 97 7.89 -15.33 -3.12
CA SER A 97 9.36 -15.43 -2.95
C SER A 97 10.17 -15.67 -4.23
N LYS A 98 9.54 -15.66 -5.41
CA LYS A 98 10.23 -15.79 -6.70
C LYS A 98 10.38 -14.43 -7.36
N LYS A 99 11.62 -14.09 -7.73
CA LYS A 99 11.91 -12.86 -8.49
C LYS A 99 11.21 -12.91 -9.85
N MET A 100 10.46 -11.87 -10.16
CA MET A 100 9.66 -11.75 -11.37
C MET A 100 10.26 -10.74 -12.35
N SER A 101 9.89 -10.87 -13.63
CA SER A 101 10.31 -9.94 -14.68
C SER A 101 9.61 -8.58 -14.55
N ASN A 102 10.11 -7.59 -15.29
CA ASN A 102 9.53 -6.24 -15.33
C ASN A 102 8.05 -6.21 -15.75
N PHE A 103 7.55 -7.24 -16.45
CA PHE A 103 6.13 -7.36 -16.78
C PHE A 103 5.24 -7.33 -15.52
N TYR A 104 5.68 -7.97 -14.44
CA TYR A 104 4.94 -8.01 -13.17
C TYR A 104 4.89 -6.67 -12.47
N LYS A 105 5.85 -5.76 -12.72
CA LYS A 105 5.79 -4.39 -12.19
C LYS A 105 4.55 -3.65 -12.69
N LYS A 106 4.16 -3.87 -13.95
CA LYS A 106 2.96 -3.25 -14.53
C LYS A 106 1.69 -3.78 -13.86
N ALA A 107 1.59 -5.09 -13.66
CA ALA A 107 0.47 -5.71 -12.97
C ALA A 107 0.37 -5.26 -11.52
N PHE A 108 1.50 -5.22 -10.80
CA PHE A 108 1.53 -4.74 -9.43
C PHE A 108 1.17 -3.26 -9.32
N LYS A 109 1.66 -2.42 -10.24
CA LYS A 109 1.25 -1.01 -10.32
C LYS A 109 -0.25 -0.85 -10.49
N GLN A 110 -0.87 -1.61 -11.39
CA GLN A 110 -2.33 -1.61 -11.53
C GLN A 110 -3.03 -2.03 -10.24
N ARG A 111 -2.46 -3.02 -9.53
CA ARG A 111 -3.03 -3.48 -8.27
C ARG A 111 -2.96 -2.42 -7.18
N LEU A 112 -1.85 -1.72 -7.05
CA LEU A 112 -1.70 -0.56 -6.16
C LEU A 112 -2.73 0.52 -6.49
N SER A 113 -2.93 0.84 -7.78
CA SER A 113 -3.95 1.81 -8.19
C SER A 113 -5.38 1.39 -7.78
N HIS A 114 -5.69 0.08 -7.76
CA HIS A 114 -6.98 -0.40 -7.25
C HIS A 114 -7.11 -0.22 -5.74
N ILE A 115 -6.05 -0.51 -4.97
CA ILE A 115 -6.04 -0.32 -3.51
C ILE A 115 -6.25 1.15 -3.15
N ILE A 116 -5.62 2.06 -3.88
CA ILE A 116 -5.77 3.50 -3.67
C ILE A 116 -7.21 3.95 -3.99
N LYS A 117 -7.81 3.42 -5.06
CA LYS A 117 -9.23 3.65 -5.35
C LYS A 117 -10.15 3.10 -4.26
N ASP A 118 -9.87 1.91 -3.73
CA ASP A 118 -10.65 1.39 -2.61
C ASP A 118 -10.58 2.34 -1.41
N LEU A 119 -9.38 2.87 -1.13
CA LEU A 119 -9.16 3.82 -0.05
C LEU A 119 -9.91 5.15 -0.26
N GLN A 120 -9.85 5.73 -1.46
CA GLN A 120 -10.64 6.91 -1.85
C GLN A 120 -12.15 6.69 -1.70
N ASN A 121 -12.62 5.47 -1.93
CA ASN A 121 -14.03 5.09 -1.86
C ASN A 121 -14.45 4.53 -0.50
N ASN A 122 -13.62 4.68 0.55
CA ASN A 122 -13.88 4.16 1.91
C ASN A 122 -14.18 2.64 1.92
N LYS A 123 -13.45 1.86 1.11
CA LYS A 123 -13.50 0.40 1.04
C LYS A 123 -12.23 -0.28 1.61
N SER A 124 -11.35 0.51 2.20
CA SER A 124 -10.19 0.06 2.94
C SER A 124 -9.79 1.11 3.97
N ASN A 125 -9.01 0.68 4.97
CA ASN A 125 -8.55 1.51 6.08
C ASN A 125 -7.01 1.54 6.11
N ILE A 126 -6.48 2.60 6.74
CA ILE A 126 -5.05 2.78 6.99
C ILE A 126 -4.76 2.52 8.47
N PHE A 127 -3.65 1.84 8.76
CA PHE A 127 -3.14 1.58 10.10
C PHE A 127 -1.64 1.84 10.17
N GLU A 128 -1.13 2.04 11.39
CA GLU A 128 0.27 2.31 11.67
C GLU A 128 0.87 1.24 12.59
N GLU A 129 2.14 0.91 12.33
CA GLU A 129 2.99 0.15 13.23
C GLU A 129 4.09 1.08 13.75
N VAL A 130 4.06 1.33 15.05
CA VAL A 130 5.04 2.15 15.79
C VAL A 130 6.24 1.27 16.17
N ILE A 131 7.43 1.86 16.26
CA ILE A 131 8.69 1.21 16.70
C ILE A 131 8.67 0.88 18.19
#